data_AF-A0A925X4F1-F1
#
_entry.id   AF-A0A925X4F1-F1
#
_cell.length_a   1.000
_cell.length_b   1.000
_cell.length_c   1.000
_cell.angle_alpha   90.00
_cell.angle_beta   90.00
_cell.angle_gamma   90.00
#
_symmetry.space_group_name_H-M   'P 1'
#
loop_
_entity.id
_entity.type
_entity.pdbx_description
1 polymer ?
#
loop_
_entity_poly.entity_id
_entity_poly.type
_entity_poly.pdbx_seq_one_letter_code
_entity_poly.pdbx_strand_id
1 'polypeptide(L)'
;PYLTFAHHVMSRPDAFASQYNAALNEFRDRERIKSTMRPMPDLFVSDESTETPFWLDNLSDGTRTRPSVFKVDDGWMLELISGDEFVFRANVGADEASASFRAFLAKTNHRISPRALTLTIFLRLLVTDQFVHGIGGARYDQVSDSIIARHFGISPPRFSVTTATLFFPGAIDQPRACLPCIQREGHVLQHAVLGERKRELVAQINALPRRSTEREAAFIQMHRQRRAAIETSPEIKRWEASLREAEAREQQEEVLFDRELFYAVQTRDRLGMMIEKYQSSFDNTGLSS
;
A
#
# COMPACT_ATOMS: atom_id res chain seq x y z
N PRO A 1 -15.42 17.80 -15.63
CA PRO A 1 -14.50 17.66 -14.47
C PRO A 1 -13.18 16.93 -14.78
N TYR A 2 -13.22 15.65 -15.19
CA TYR A 2 -11.98 14.84 -15.35
C TYR A 2 -11.00 15.41 -16.39
N LEU A 3 -11.46 15.73 -17.61
CA LEU A 3 -10.55 16.26 -18.64
C LEU A 3 -10.02 17.66 -18.31
N THR A 4 -10.80 18.48 -17.61
CA THR A 4 -10.33 19.76 -17.06
C THR A 4 -9.20 19.54 -16.06
N PHE A 5 -9.36 18.56 -15.15
CA PHE A 5 -8.33 18.17 -14.19
C PHE A 5 -7.07 17.63 -14.87
N ALA A 6 -7.23 16.73 -15.84
CA ALA A 6 -6.10 16.18 -16.60
C ALA A 6 -5.34 17.29 -17.34
N HIS A 7 -6.06 18.21 -17.99
CA HIS A 7 -5.47 19.37 -18.66
C HIS A 7 -4.77 20.31 -17.66
N HIS A 8 -5.35 20.55 -16.48
CA HIS A 8 -4.72 21.37 -15.44
C HIS A 8 -3.35 20.81 -15.03
N VAL A 9 -3.27 19.49 -14.83
CA VAL A 9 -2.03 18.80 -14.49
C VAL A 9 -1.04 18.83 -15.65
N MET A 10 -1.48 18.48 -16.87
CA MET A 10 -0.61 18.38 -18.06
C MET A 10 -0.16 19.74 -18.62
N SER A 11 -0.82 20.84 -18.24
CA SER A 11 -0.36 22.21 -18.53
C SER A 11 0.68 22.75 -17.54
N ARG A 12 0.94 22.01 -16.44
CA ARG A 12 1.95 22.32 -15.40
C ARG A 12 2.78 21.08 -15.04
N PRO A 13 3.29 20.33 -16.03
CA PRO A 13 3.84 18.99 -15.81
C PRO A 13 5.08 19.02 -14.92
N ASP A 14 6.01 19.96 -15.12
CA ASP A 14 7.22 20.08 -14.28
C ASP A 14 6.90 20.32 -12.82
N ALA A 15 6.00 21.27 -12.55
CA ALA A 15 5.58 21.59 -11.19
C ALA A 15 4.91 20.37 -10.53
N PHE A 16 3.99 19.72 -11.25
CA PHE A 16 3.33 18.53 -10.75
C PHE A 16 4.32 17.38 -10.50
N ALA A 17 5.21 17.09 -11.45
CA ALA A 17 6.17 16.00 -11.36
C ALA A 17 7.20 16.21 -10.25
N SER A 18 7.70 17.45 -10.10
CA SER A 18 8.57 17.83 -8.98
C SER A 18 7.89 17.59 -7.63
N GLN A 19 6.65 18.06 -7.47
CA GLN A 19 5.90 17.91 -6.22
C GLN A 19 5.49 16.46 -5.94
N TYR A 20 5.15 15.70 -6.99
CA TYR A 20 4.86 14.27 -6.94
C TYR A 20 6.07 13.45 -6.49
N ASN A 21 7.23 13.66 -7.13
CA ASN A 21 8.46 12.94 -6.82
C ASN A 21 8.97 13.32 -5.42
N ALA A 22 8.87 14.60 -5.03
CA ALA A 22 9.22 15.04 -3.68
C ALA A 22 8.33 14.38 -2.60
N ALA A 23 7.01 14.31 -2.82
CA ALA A 23 6.09 13.65 -1.90
C ALA A 23 6.40 12.15 -1.75
N LEU A 24 6.76 11.47 -2.85
CA LEU A 24 7.18 10.07 -2.82
C LEU A 24 8.50 9.88 -2.06
N ASN A 25 9.49 10.74 -2.29
CA ASN A 25 10.78 10.66 -1.60
C ASN A 25 10.64 10.83 -0.09
N GLU A 26 9.90 11.85 0.36
CA GLU A 26 9.65 12.06 1.80
C GLU A 26 8.89 10.89 2.44
N PHE A 27 7.96 10.28 1.71
CA PHE A 27 7.28 9.08 2.17
C PHE A 27 8.24 7.90 2.29
N ARG A 28 9.10 7.68 1.28
CA ARG A 28 10.10 6.60 1.29
C ARG A 28 11.09 6.78 2.43
N ASP A 29 11.55 8.00 2.69
CA ASP A 29 12.47 8.31 3.79
C ASP A 29 11.83 8.02 5.15
N ARG A 30 10.60 8.49 5.36
CA ARG A 30 9.83 8.25 6.60
C ARG A 30 9.58 6.78 6.84
N GLU A 31 9.19 6.04 5.81
CA GLU A 31 8.86 4.62 5.87
C GLU A 31 10.09 3.70 5.71
N ARG A 32 11.29 4.27 5.56
CA ARG A 32 12.57 3.57 5.35
C ARG A 32 12.56 2.61 4.15
N ILE A 33 11.88 3.01 3.08
CA ILE A 33 11.78 2.26 1.83
C ILE A 33 12.96 2.62 0.92
N LYS A 34 13.83 1.66 0.63
CA LYS A 34 15.00 1.87 -0.25
C LYS A 34 14.68 1.84 -1.74
N SER A 35 13.56 1.21 -2.14
CA SER A 35 13.20 1.05 -3.54
C SER A 35 12.46 2.26 -4.06
N THR A 36 12.94 2.84 -5.16
CA THR A 36 12.28 3.93 -5.89
C THR A 36 11.02 3.46 -6.62
N MET A 37 10.82 2.15 -6.80
CA MET A 37 9.61 1.61 -7.44
C MET A 37 8.42 1.51 -6.48
N ARG A 38 8.64 1.71 -5.18
CA ARG A 38 7.61 1.58 -4.13
C ARG A 38 7.40 2.93 -3.42
N PRO A 39 6.16 3.29 -3.05
CA PRO A 39 4.92 2.59 -3.39
C PRO A 39 4.54 2.72 -4.88
N MET A 40 5.01 3.78 -5.53
CA MET A 40 4.91 4.04 -6.96
C MET A 40 6.30 4.49 -7.46
N PRO A 41 6.62 4.30 -8.74
CA PRO A 41 7.82 4.89 -9.33
C PRO A 41 7.66 6.40 -9.49
N ASP A 42 8.79 7.10 -9.52
CA ASP A 42 8.86 8.52 -9.86
C ASP A 42 8.40 8.75 -11.30
N LEU A 43 7.92 9.96 -11.57
CA LEU A 43 7.72 10.45 -12.93
C LEU A 43 9.08 10.85 -13.51
N PHE A 44 9.35 10.43 -14.73
CA PHE A 44 10.53 10.86 -15.45
C PHE A 44 10.46 12.37 -15.75
N VAL A 45 11.56 13.07 -15.52
CA VAL A 45 11.73 14.50 -15.80
C VAL A 45 13.08 14.69 -16.47
N SER A 46 13.10 15.43 -17.57
CA SER A 46 14.30 15.84 -18.31
C SER A 46 14.18 17.32 -18.71
N ASP A 47 15.23 17.88 -19.30
CA ASP A 47 15.21 19.27 -19.76
C ASP A 47 14.22 19.51 -20.92
N GLU A 48 13.90 18.45 -21.68
CA GLU A 48 13.08 18.52 -22.90
C GLU A 48 11.64 18.04 -22.66
N SER A 49 11.45 17.07 -21.76
CA SER A 49 10.18 16.39 -21.56
C SER A 49 9.93 15.96 -20.12
N THR A 50 8.65 15.90 -19.76
CA THR A 50 8.19 15.46 -18.45
C THR A 50 7.10 14.41 -18.60
N GLU A 51 7.29 13.25 -17.98
CA GLU A 51 6.29 12.19 -17.87
C GLU A 51 5.10 12.68 -17.04
N THR A 52 3.90 12.42 -17.54
CA THR A 52 2.67 12.82 -16.86
C THR A 52 2.13 11.70 -15.98
N PRO A 53 1.28 11.99 -14.98
CA PRO A 53 0.82 11.00 -14.03
C PRO A 53 -0.42 10.22 -14.55
N PHE A 54 -0.46 9.95 -15.85
CA PHE A 54 -1.56 9.31 -16.57
C PHE A 54 -1.07 8.11 -17.38
N TRP A 55 -2.02 7.28 -17.82
CA TRP A 55 -1.87 6.31 -18.88
C TRP A 55 -2.49 6.89 -20.14
N LEU A 56 -1.85 6.67 -21.28
CA LEU A 56 -2.43 6.93 -22.59
C LEU A 56 -2.75 5.58 -23.23
N ASP A 57 -4.03 5.34 -23.44
CA ASP A 57 -4.55 4.14 -24.10
C ASP A 57 -4.84 4.47 -25.56
N ASN A 58 -4.23 3.74 -26.49
CA ASN A 58 -4.66 3.73 -27.89
C ASN A 58 -5.77 2.69 -28.03
N LEU A 59 -6.99 3.14 -28.32
CA LEU A 59 -8.16 2.25 -28.41
C LEU A 59 -8.23 1.50 -29.73
N SER A 60 -7.42 1.89 -30.72
CA SER A 60 -7.37 1.24 -32.03
C SER A 60 -6.60 -0.09 -31.98
N ASP A 61 -5.52 -0.14 -31.20
CA ASP A 61 -4.63 -1.32 -31.08
C ASP A 61 -4.54 -1.90 -29.67
N GLY A 62 -5.15 -1.25 -28.67
CA GLY A 62 -5.17 -1.68 -27.28
C GLY A 62 -3.87 -1.40 -26.51
N THR A 63 -2.92 -0.67 -27.10
CA THR A 63 -1.65 -0.35 -26.43
C THR A 63 -1.86 0.70 -25.33
N ARG A 64 -1.01 0.62 -24.29
CA ARG A 64 -0.99 1.54 -23.15
C ARG A 64 0.42 2.05 -22.92
N THR A 65 0.59 3.36 -22.85
CA THR A 65 1.88 4.02 -22.60
C THR A 65 1.80 5.00 -21.43
N ARG A 66 2.97 5.45 -20.96
CA ARG A 66 3.12 6.57 -20.02
C ARG A 66 3.49 7.80 -20.84
N PRO A 67 2.53 8.70 -21.13
CA PRO A 67 2.80 9.82 -22.01
C PRO A 67 3.69 10.85 -21.30
N SER A 68 4.65 11.39 -22.04
CA SER A 68 5.38 12.59 -21.68
C SER A 68 4.87 13.77 -22.49
N VAL A 69 5.07 14.97 -21.97
CA VAL A 69 4.82 16.22 -22.68
C VAL A 69 6.11 17.00 -22.84
N PHE A 70 6.21 17.70 -23.96
CA PHE A 70 7.40 18.44 -24.39
C PHE A 70 7.17 19.94 -24.25
N LYS A 71 8.20 20.67 -23.86
CA LYS A 71 8.09 22.12 -23.70
C LYS A 71 8.01 22.81 -25.06
N VAL A 72 7.05 23.71 -25.22
CA VAL A 72 6.91 24.59 -26.40
C VAL A 72 6.75 26.04 -25.94
N ASP A 73 6.84 27.00 -26.87
CA ASP A 73 6.83 28.44 -26.54
C ASP A 73 5.63 28.86 -25.67
N ASP A 74 4.45 28.28 -25.94
CA ASP A 74 3.21 28.57 -25.23
C ASP A 74 2.54 27.27 -24.73
N GLY A 75 3.22 26.59 -23.82
CA GLY A 75 2.66 25.47 -23.06
C GLY A 75 3.45 24.18 -23.20
N TRP A 76 2.71 23.06 -23.19
CA TRP A 76 3.27 21.72 -23.16
C TRP A 76 2.58 20.83 -24.18
N MET A 77 3.34 20.20 -25.06
CA MET A 77 2.83 19.43 -26.17
C MET A 77 2.85 17.93 -25.85
N LEU A 78 1.71 17.25 -26.01
CA LEU A 78 1.66 15.81 -26.16
C LEU A 78 1.74 15.47 -27.65
N GLU A 79 2.71 14.66 -28.03
CA GLU A 79 2.85 14.12 -29.38
C GLU A 79 2.50 12.64 -29.38
N LEU A 80 1.62 12.22 -30.28
CA LEU A 80 1.28 10.82 -30.50
C LEU A 80 2.23 10.19 -31.52
N ILE A 81 2.31 8.86 -31.51
CA ILE A 81 3.10 8.10 -32.51
C ILE A 81 2.60 8.37 -33.95
N SER A 82 1.32 8.74 -34.11
CA SER A 82 0.75 9.16 -35.40
C SER A 82 1.28 10.50 -35.91
N GLY A 83 1.96 11.29 -35.08
CA GLY A 83 2.33 12.68 -35.33
C GLY A 83 1.22 13.69 -35.01
N ASP A 84 0.06 13.25 -34.47
CA ASP A 84 -0.94 14.18 -33.97
C ASP A 84 -0.46 14.81 -32.65
N GLU A 85 -0.63 16.13 -32.54
CA GLU A 85 -0.16 16.92 -31.40
C GLU A 85 -1.31 17.61 -30.67
N PHE A 86 -1.15 17.75 -29.35
CA PHE A 86 -2.04 18.54 -28.51
C PHE A 86 -1.25 19.41 -27.54
N VAL A 87 -1.52 20.73 -27.52
CA VAL A 87 -0.82 21.68 -26.65
C VAL A 87 -1.69 22.04 -25.45
N PHE A 88 -1.22 21.68 -24.25
CA PHE A 88 -1.76 22.05 -22.96
C PHE A 88 -1.28 23.45 -22.55
N ARG A 89 -2.23 24.35 -22.28
CA ARG A 89 -1.94 25.73 -21.87
C ARG A 89 -2.45 26.03 -20.47
N ALA A 90 -1.65 26.72 -19.66
CA ALA A 90 -1.99 27.01 -18.27
C ALA A 90 -3.15 28.00 -18.11
N ASN A 91 -3.33 28.89 -19.10
CA ASN A 91 -4.25 30.04 -19.05
C ASN A 91 -5.42 29.88 -20.04
N VAL A 92 -6.06 28.70 -20.05
CA VAL A 92 -7.25 28.40 -20.86
C VAL A 92 -8.44 28.13 -19.95
N GLY A 93 -9.63 28.59 -20.35
CA GLY A 93 -10.87 28.37 -19.61
C GLY A 93 -11.19 26.87 -19.47
N ALA A 94 -11.82 26.49 -18.35
CA ALA A 94 -12.09 25.08 -18.04
C ALA A 94 -12.92 24.35 -19.11
N ASP A 95 -13.92 25.03 -19.67
CA ASP A 95 -14.79 24.48 -20.72
C ASP A 95 -14.03 24.26 -22.01
N GLU A 96 -13.27 25.27 -22.48
CA GLU A 96 -12.44 25.21 -23.68
C GLU A 96 -11.36 24.13 -23.57
N ALA A 97 -10.65 24.07 -22.44
CA ALA A 97 -9.63 23.06 -22.17
C ALA A 97 -10.21 21.65 -22.25
N SER A 98 -11.37 21.43 -21.64
CA SER A 98 -12.01 20.11 -21.63
C SER A 98 -12.59 19.71 -22.99
N ALA A 99 -13.18 20.67 -23.72
CA ALA A 99 -13.81 20.43 -25.02
C ALA A 99 -12.76 20.14 -26.10
N SER A 100 -11.71 20.95 -26.18
CA SER A 100 -10.62 20.75 -27.14
C SER A 100 -9.88 19.43 -26.89
N PHE A 101 -9.57 19.12 -25.63
CA PHE A 101 -8.90 17.87 -25.30
C PHE A 101 -9.78 16.64 -25.56
N ARG A 102 -11.08 16.72 -25.28
CA ARG A 102 -12.05 15.68 -25.66
C ARG A 102 -12.08 15.46 -27.16
N ALA A 103 -12.14 16.53 -27.95
CA ALA A 103 -12.19 16.45 -29.40
C ALA A 103 -10.91 15.80 -29.96
N PHE A 104 -9.75 16.16 -29.42
CA PHE A 104 -8.47 15.54 -29.78
C PHE A 104 -8.45 14.03 -29.49
N LEU A 105 -8.82 13.61 -28.27
CA LEU A 105 -8.87 12.20 -27.88
C LEU A 105 -9.86 11.40 -28.73
N ALA A 106 -11.01 11.98 -29.06
CA ALA A 106 -12.00 11.35 -29.92
C ALA A 106 -11.50 11.20 -31.37
N LYS A 107 -10.90 12.26 -31.94
CA LYS A 107 -10.32 12.24 -33.30
C LYS A 107 -9.24 11.17 -33.43
N THR A 108 -8.38 11.06 -32.42
CA THR A 108 -7.22 10.16 -32.44
C THR A 108 -7.54 8.76 -31.92
N ASN A 109 -8.77 8.52 -31.45
CA ASN A 109 -9.21 7.28 -30.81
C ASN A 109 -8.34 6.86 -29.60
N HIS A 110 -8.04 7.82 -28.73
CA HIS A 110 -7.25 7.61 -27.51
C HIS A 110 -8.07 7.87 -26.24
N ARG A 111 -7.62 7.29 -25.13
CA ARG A 111 -8.15 7.56 -23.79
C ARG A 111 -7.02 7.90 -22.83
N ILE A 112 -7.18 8.99 -22.09
CA ILE A 112 -6.30 9.33 -20.98
C ILE A 112 -6.90 8.78 -19.67
N SER A 113 -6.18 7.91 -18.98
CA SER A 113 -6.63 7.29 -17.72
C SER A 113 -5.70 7.70 -16.57
N PRO A 114 -6.18 7.98 -15.35
CA PRO A 114 -5.29 8.36 -14.25
C PRO A 114 -4.49 7.16 -13.73
N ARG A 115 -3.26 7.41 -13.27
CA ARG A 115 -2.52 6.44 -12.44
C ARG A 115 -3.03 6.47 -11.01
N ALA A 116 -2.64 5.48 -10.19
CA ALA A 116 -3.22 5.25 -8.87
C ALA A 116 -3.32 6.51 -7.98
N LEU A 117 -2.22 7.23 -7.75
CA LEU A 117 -2.25 8.45 -6.92
C LEU A 117 -3.11 9.56 -7.56
N THR A 118 -2.98 9.75 -8.87
CA THR A 118 -3.78 10.73 -9.63
C THR A 118 -5.27 10.45 -9.57
N LEU A 119 -5.65 9.16 -9.61
CA LEU A 119 -7.04 8.73 -9.49
C LEU A 119 -7.57 9.07 -8.10
N THR A 120 -6.82 8.76 -7.04
CA THR A 120 -7.24 9.11 -5.67
C THR A 120 -7.35 10.63 -5.48
N ILE A 121 -6.40 11.40 -6.00
CA ILE A 121 -6.46 12.88 -5.99
C ILE A 121 -7.73 13.37 -6.71
N PHE A 122 -8.00 12.87 -7.91
CA PHE A 122 -9.19 13.24 -8.68
C PHE A 122 -10.49 12.93 -7.92
N LEU A 123 -10.62 11.72 -7.37
CA LEU A 123 -11.81 11.31 -6.63
C LEU A 123 -12.04 12.16 -5.39
N ARG A 124 -10.99 12.39 -4.60
CA ARG A 124 -11.04 13.16 -3.35
C ARG A 124 -11.31 14.65 -3.57
N LEU A 125 -10.85 15.22 -4.68
CA LEU A 125 -11.03 16.64 -4.95
C LEU A 125 -12.33 16.98 -5.69
N LEU A 126 -12.82 16.09 -6.56
CA LEU A 126 -13.83 16.46 -7.56
C LEU A 126 -15.04 15.53 -7.64
N VAL A 127 -15.05 14.38 -6.94
CA VAL A 127 -16.12 13.38 -7.12
C VAL A 127 -16.85 13.08 -5.82
N THR A 128 -16.15 13.00 -4.69
CA THR A 128 -16.74 12.53 -3.43
C THR A 128 -16.46 13.48 -2.28
N ASP A 129 -17.47 13.73 -1.44
CA ASP A 129 -17.31 14.45 -0.16
C ASP A 129 -16.55 13.61 0.87
N GLN A 130 -16.73 12.29 0.83
CA GLN A 130 -16.06 11.32 1.69
C GLN A 130 -15.44 10.21 0.85
N PHE A 131 -14.12 10.09 0.93
CA PHE A 131 -13.37 8.99 0.31
C PHE A 131 -13.09 7.90 1.36
N VAL A 132 -13.26 6.64 0.97
CA VAL A 132 -13.04 5.48 1.84
C VAL A 132 -11.99 4.59 1.22
N HIS A 133 -10.91 4.32 1.96
CA HIS A 133 -9.83 3.47 1.51
C HIS A 133 -9.72 2.19 2.37
N GLY A 134 -9.15 1.13 1.81
CA GLY A 134 -8.70 -0.02 2.59
C GLY A 134 -7.39 0.29 3.31
N ILE A 135 -7.00 -0.52 4.31
CA ILE A 135 -5.75 -0.31 5.08
C ILE A 135 -4.53 -0.12 4.18
N GLY A 136 -4.39 -0.95 3.13
CA GLY A 136 -3.24 -0.88 2.23
C GLY A 136 -3.15 0.44 1.48
N GLY A 137 -4.29 0.98 1.06
CA GLY A 137 -4.35 2.25 0.33
C GLY A 137 -4.19 3.48 1.20
N ALA A 138 -4.74 3.44 2.42
CA ALA A 138 -4.63 4.51 3.40
C ALA A 138 -3.18 4.93 3.71
N ARG A 139 -2.25 3.98 3.69
CA ARG A 139 -0.83 4.26 3.91
C ARG A 139 -0.28 5.17 2.81
N TYR A 140 -0.65 4.92 1.56
CA TYR A 140 -0.15 5.68 0.41
C TYR A 140 -0.87 7.00 0.20
N ASP A 141 -2.06 7.17 0.79
CA ASP A 141 -2.78 8.43 0.71
C ASP A 141 -2.09 9.59 1.44
N GLN A 142 -1.12 9.30 2.31
CA GLN A 142 -0.21 10.34 2.82
C GLN A 142 0.61 11.00 1.70
N VAL A 143 0.91 10.27 0.62
CA VAL A 143 1.55 10.83 -0.57
C VAL A 143 0.55 11.72 -1.32
N SER A 144 -0.68 11.23 -1.53
CA SER A 144 -1.76 12.00 -2.13
C SER A 144 -2.02 13.30 -1.37
N ASP A 145 -2.03 13.27 -0.03
CA ASP A 145 -2.18 14.45 0.84
C ASP A 145 -1.07 15.48 0.58
N SER A 146 0.18 15.03 0.56
CA SER A 146 1.32 15.91 0.30
C SER A 146 1.25 16.54 -1.09
N ILE A 147 0.85 15.77 -2.11
CA ILE A 147 0.66 16.29 -3.47
C ILE A 147 -0.48 17.31 -3.51
N ILE A 148 -1.62 17.02 -2.88
CA ILE A 148 -2.76 17.94 -2.83
C ILE A 148 -2.37 19.27 -2.19
N ALA A 149 -1.70 19.23 -1.05
CA ALA A 149 -1.24 20.42 -0.34
C ALA A 149 -0.26 21.25 -1.17
N ARG A 150 0.69 20.62 -1.86
CA ARG A 150 1.73 21.31 -2.64
C ARG A 150 1.23 21.85 -3.97
N HIS A 151 0.51 21.04 -4.73
CA HIS A 151 0.13 21.36 -6.09
C HIS A 151 -1.10 22.26 -6.14
N PHE A 152 -2.12 21.94 -5.35
CA PHE A 152 -3.39 22.65 -5.37
C PHE A 152 -3.47 23.73 -4.29
N GLY A 153 -2.54 23.76 -3.33
CA GLY A 153 -2.48 24.80 -2.30
C GLY A 153 -3.64 24.75 -1.30
N ILE A 154 -4.27 23.59 -1.13
CA ILE A 154 -5.42 23.40 -0.25
C ILE A 154 -5.14 22.35 0.82
N SER A 155 -5.88 22.41 1.93
CA SER A 155 -5.88 21.32 2.91
C SER A 155 -6.46 20.05 2.25
N PRO A 156 -5.77 18.89 2.31
CA PRO A 156 -6.29 17.65 1.73
C PRO A 156 -7.64 17.27 2.37
N PRO A 157 -8.66 16.90 1.58
CA PRO A 157 -9.94 16.42 2.10
C PRO A 157 -9.76 15.17 2.95
N ARG A 158 -10.46 15.04 4.08
CA ARG A 158 -10.29 13.85 4.93
C ARG A 158 -10.75 12.57 4.22
N PHE A 159 -10.15 11.45 4.57
CA PHE A 159 -10.58 10.13 4.12
C PHE A 159 -10.68 9.18 5.32
N SER A 160 -11.48 8.13 5.16
CA SER A 160 -11.69 7.12 6.19
C SER A 160 -11.03 5.81 5.75
N VAL A 161 -10.54 5.05 6.73
CA VAL A 161 -9.94 3.74 6.49
C VAL A 161 -10.88 2.68 7.05
N THR A 162 -11.25 1.71 6.22
CA THR A 162 -12.00 0.57 6.70
C THR A 162 -11.54 -0.75 6.09
N THR A 163 -11.60 -1.81 6.89
CA THR A 163 -11.50 -3.19 6.41
C THR A 163 -12.89 -3.78 6.30
N ALA A 164 -13.40 -3.88 5.07
CA ALA A 164 -14.58 -4.69 4.77
C ALA A 164 -14.22 -6.18 4.66
N THR A 165 -13.36 -6.68 5.55
CA THR A 165 -12.94 -8.08 5.53
C THR A 165 -14.12 -8.94 5.96
N LEU A 166 -14.69 -9.67 5.00
CA LEU A 166 -15.72 -10.67 5.22
C LEU A 166 -15.11 -12.04 4.94
N PHE A 167 -14.96 -12.85 5.98
CA PHE A 167 -14.60 -14.27 5.84
C PHE A 167 -15.77 -15.06 5.26
N PHE A 168 -15.51 -16.32 4.89
CA PHE A 168 -16.55 -17.24 4.42
C PHE A 168 -17.69 -17.33 5.46
N PRO A 169 -18.97 -17.41 5.05
CA PRO A 169 -20.08 -17.53 5.99
C PRO A 169 -19.94 -18.70 6.99
N GLY A 170 -19.32 -19.81 6.57
CA GLY A 170 -19.05 -20.96 7.45
C GLY A 170 -17.95 -20.75 8.49
N ALA A 171 -17.20 -19.63 8.42
CA ALA A 171 -16.18 -19.26 9.40
C ALA A 171 -16.75 -18.53 10.62
N ILE A 172 -18.05 -18.20 10.62
CA ILE A 172 -18.73 -17.55 11.73
C ILE A 172 -18.70 -18.49 12.95
N ASP A 173 -18.36 -17.94 14.12
CA ASP A 173 -18.25 -18.63 15.41
C ASP A 173 -17.26 -19.80 15.47
N GLN A 174 -16.45 -19.99 14.41
CA GLN A 174 -15.37 -20.98 14.42
C GLN A 174 -14.20 -20.45 15.26
N PRO A 175 -13.80 -21.17 16.33
CA PRO A 175 -12.71 -20.74 17.19
C PRO A 175 -11.37 -20.84 16.44
N ARG A 176 -10.68 -19.71 16.28
CA ARG A 176 -9.35 -19.70 15.66
C ARG A 176 -8.24 -19.87 16.68
N ALA A 177 -7.34 -20.81 16.44
CA ALA A 177 -6.10 -20.91 17.20
C ALA A 177 -5.23 -19.66 16.96
N CYS A 178 -4.79 -18.99 18.02
CA CYS A 178 -3.82 -17.90 17.89
C CYS A 178 -2.42 -18.49 17.65
N LEU A 179 -2.08 -18.80 16.39
CA LEU A 179 -0.76 -19.33 16.04
C LEU A 179 0.39 -18.45 16.55
N PRO A 180 0.34 -17.10 16.44
CA PRO A 180 1.39 -16.24 17.01
C PRO A 180 1.52 -16.37 18.54
N CYS A 181 0.42 -16.63 19.25
CA CYS A 181 0.44 -16.84 20.70
C CYS A 181 1.16 -18.14 21.04
N ILE A 182 0.87 -19.23 20.33
CA ILE A 182 1.51 -20.54 20.50
C ILE A 182 3.00 -20.45 20.15
N GLN A 183 3.36 -19.77 19.06
CA GLN A 183 4.76 -19.54 18.71
C GLN A 183 5.52 -18.75 19.79
N ARG A 184 4.88 -17.73 20.37
CA ARG A 184 5.44 -16.94 21.47
C ARG A 184 5.67 -17.79 22.72
N GLU A 185 4.73 -18.66 23.06
CA GLU A 185 4.88 -19.63 24.15
C GLU A 185 6.10 -20.54 23.94
N GLY A 186 6.27 -21.06 22.73
CA GLY A 186 7.44 -21.86 22.36
C GLY A 186 8.76 -21.14 22.53
N HIS A 187 8.82 -19.87 22.11
CA HIS A 187 10.01 -19.04 22.32
C HIS A 187 10.34 -18.90 23.81
N VAL A 188 9.34 -18.71 24.67
CA VAL A 188 9.50 -18.63 26.13
C VAL A 188 10.01 -19.96 26.70
N LEU A 189 9.38 -21.09 26.35
CA LEU A 189 9.78 -22.43 26.80
C LEU A 189 11.22 -22.75 26.40
N GLN A 190 11.58 -22.55 25.14
CA GLN A 190 12.95 -22.80 24.66
C GLN A 190 13.97 -21.83 25.27
N HIS A 191 13.55 -20.63 25.67
CA HIS A 191 14.43 -19.69 26.37
C HIS A 191 14.67 -20.11 27.82
N ALA A 192 13.68 -20.74 28.47
CA ALA A 192 13.69 -21.20 29.84
C ALA A 192 14.23 -22.63 30.03
N VAL A 193 14.38 -23.42 28.94
CA VAL A 193 14.73 -24.86 28.97
C VAL A 193 15.96 -25.25 29.80
N LEU A 194 16.93 -24.35 29.93
CA LEU A 194 18.14 -24.56 30.72
C LEU A 194 18.03 -24.00 32.16
N GLY A 195 16.94 -23.33 32.52
CA GLY A 195 16.72 -22.78 33.86
C GLY A 195 17.89 -21.94 34.39
N GLU A 196 18.29 -22.21 35.64
CA GLU A 196 19.45 -21.59 36.30
C GLU A 196 20.76 -21.81 35.55
N ARG A 197 20.94 -22.99 34.94
CA ARG A 197 22.15 -23.35 34.20
C ARG A 197 22.45 -22.37 33.06
N LYS A 198 21.41 -21.80 32.45
CA LYS A 198 21.58 -20.75 31.43
C LYS A 198 22.25 -19.50 31.99
N ARG A 199 21.87 -19.08 33.20
CA ARG A 199 22.44 -17.87 33.83
C ARG A 199 23.92 -18.07 34.13
N GLU A 200 24.29 -19.26 34.61
CA GLU A 200 25.69 -19.64 34.83
C GLU A 200 26.51 -19.59 33.53
N LEU A 201 26.00 -20.18 32.45
CA LEU A 201 26.68 -20.19 31.15
C LEU A 201 26.82 -18.77 30.57
N VAL A 202 25.78 -17.94 30.70
CA VAL A 202 25.83 -16.53 30.28
C VAL A 202 26.83 -15.72 31.10
N ALA A 203 26.91 -15.96 32.42
CA ALA A 203 27.90 -15.31 33.28
C ALA A 203 29.33 -15.71 32.88
N GLN A 204 29.58 -16.99 32.60
CA GLN A 204 30.87 -17.47 32.08
C GLN A 204 31.23 -16.83 30.74
N ILE A 205 30.30 -16.78 29.79
CA ILE A 205 30.50 -16.12 28.49
C ILE A 205 30.84 -14.63 28.71
N ASN A 206 30.14 -13.94 29.61
CA ASN A 206 30.34 -12.52 29.86
C ASN A 206 31.66 -12.19 30.54
N ALA A 207 32.21 -13.10 31.35
CA ALA A 207 33.52 -12.96 31.97
C ALA A 207 34.70 -13.07 30.96
N LEU A 208 34.46 -13.64 29.77
CA LEU A 208 35.50 -13.83 28.75
C LEU A 208 35.67 -12.59 27.83
N PRO A 209 36.89 -12.29 27.37
CA PRO A 209 37.16 -11.14 26.50
C PRO A 209 36.31 -11.14 25.23
N ARG A 210 35.89 -9.94 24.79
CA ARG A 210 35.16 -9.80 23.51
C ARG A 210 36.06 -10.24 22.35
N ARG A 211 35.46 -10.92 21.37
CA ARG A 211 36.14 -11.46 20.16
C ARG A 211 37.27 -12.46 20.46
N SER A 212 37.19 -13.18 21.58
CA SER A 212 38.11 -14.27 21.91
C SER A 212 37.58 -15.64 21.46
N THR A 213 38.49 -16.56 21.16
CA THR A 213 38.19 -17.95 20.81
C THR A 213 37.51 -18.70 21.94
N GLU A 214 37.88 -18.40 23.19
CA GLU A 214 37.30 -19.00 24.39
C GLU A 214 35.84 -18.58 24.56
N ARG A 215 35.52 -17.29 24.31
CA ARG A 215 34.14 -16.78 24.38
C ARG A 215 33.27 -17.42 23.31
N GLU A 216 33.81 -17.58 22.11
CA GLU A 216 33.12 -18.29 21.02
C GLU A 216 32.86 -19.75 21.37
N ALA A 217 33.86 -20.47 21.90
CA ALA A 217 33.71 -21.84 22.35
C ALA A 217 32.64 -21.99 23.46
N ALA A 218 32.64 -21.09 24.46
CA ALA A 218 31.66 -21.08 25.53
C ALA A 218 30.23 -20.80 25.02
N PHE A 219 30.08 -19.89 24.04
CA PHE A 219 28.81 -19.63 23.37
C PHE A 219 28.30 -20.88 22.62
N ILE A 220 29.15 -21.53 21.82
CA ILE A 220 28.82 -22.75 21.09
C ILE A 220 28.42 -23.86 22.09
N GLN A 221 29.13 -24.01 23.20
CA GLN A 221 28.83 -25.00 24.23
C GLN A 221 27.45 -24.78 24.85
N MET A 222 27.11 -23.53 25.21
CA MET A 222 25.78 -23.19 25.72
C MET A 222 24.70 -23.54 24.69
N HIS A 223 24.91 -23.22 23.41
CA HIS A 223 23.96 -23.55 22.35
C HIS A 223 23.79 -25.06 22.14
N ARG A 224 24.87 -25.85 22.26
CA ARG A 224 24.80 -27.32 22.24
C ARG A 224 23.97 -27.87 23.40
N GLN A 225 24.24 -27.41 24.63
CA GLN A 225 23.47 -27.81 25.81
C GLN A 225 21.99 -27.44 25.66
N ARG A 226 21.72 -26.23 25.17
CA ARG A 226 20.34 -25.79 24.91
C ARG A 226 19.65 -26.70 23.89
N ARG A 227 20.31 -27.06 22.80
CA ARG A 227 19.74 -27.96 21.78
C ARG A 227 19.43 -29.34 22.35
N ALA A 228 20.34 -29.93 23.11
CA ALA A 228 20.13 -31.22 23.77
C ALA A 228 18.98 -31.18 24.81
N ALA A 229 18.87 -30.07 25.55
CA ALA A 229 17.78 -29.88 26.51
C ALA A 229 16.42 -29.69 25.82
N ILE A 230 16.39 -29.02 24.67
CA ILE A 230 15.19 -28.90 23.83
C ILE A 230 14.71 -30.28 23.36
N GLU A 231 15.62 -31.10 22.82
CA GLU A 231 15.31 -32.44 22.31
C GLU A 231 14.75 -33.41 23.36
N THR A 232 15.11 -33.20 24.63
CA THR A 232 14.72 -34.07 25.75
C THR A 232 13.54 -33.52 26.57
N SER A 233 13.19 -32.23 26.43
CA SER A 233 12.15 -31.57 27.23
C SER A 233 10.73 -32.07 26.89
N PRO A 234 10.00 -32.67 27.86
CA PRO A 234 8.62 -33.09 27.66
C PRO A 234 7.66 -31.92 27.43
N GLU A 235 7.92 -30.76 28.03
CA GLU A 235 7.13 -29.53 27.83
C GLU A 235 7.25 -29.01 26.40
N ILE A 236 8.47 -28.99 25.87
CA ILE A 236 8.70 -28.57 24.48
C ILE A 236 8.08 -29.58 23.51
N LYS A 237 8.18 -30.89 23.76
CA LYS A 237 7.51 -31.90 22.92
C LYS A 237 5.98 -31.75 22.92
N ARG A 238 5.38 -31.45 24.08
CA ARG A 238 3.94 -31.15 24.18
C ARG A 238 3.58 -29.89 23.39
N TRP A 239 4.37 -28.84 23.54
CA TRP A 239 4.20 -27.61 22.77
C TRP A 239 4.35 -27.84 21.26
N GLU A 240 5.34 -28.61 20.80
CA GLU A 240 5.52 -28.96 19.38
C GLU A 240 4.33 -29.74 18.83
N ALA A 241 3.72 -30.62 19.63
CA ALA A 241 2.50 -31.31 19.25
C ALA A 241 1.33 -30.32 19.11
N SER A 242 1.12 -29.42 20.08
CA SER A 242 0.10 -28.38 20.00
C SER A 242 0.32 -27.40 18.84
N LEU A 243 1.58 -27.05 18.54
CA LEU A 243 1.92 -26.21 17.39
C LEU A 243 1.56 -26.91 16.08
N ARG A 244 1.98 -28.18 15.90
CA ARG A 244 1.63 -28.96 14.71
C ARG A 244 0.12 -29.10 14.53
N GLU A 245 -0.61 -29.31 15.62
CA GLU A 245 -2.06 -29.39 15.58
C GLU A 245 -2.70 -28.05 15.17
N ALA A 246 -2.21 -26.93 15.73
CA ALA A 246 -2.68 -25.60 15.36
C ALA A 246 -2.35 -25.24 13.90
N GLU A 247 -1.15 -25.59 13.41
CA GLU A 247 -0.74 -25.40 12.01
C GLU A 247 -1.60 -26.25 11.06
N ALA A 248 -1.88 -27.51 11.41
CA ALA A 248 -2.74 -28.38 10.61
C ALA A 248 -4.18 -27.87 10.56
N ARG A 249 -4.72 -27.36 11.67
CA ARG A 249 -6.04 -26.71 11.68
C ARG A 249 -6.06 -25.45 10.83
N GLU A 250 -5.04 -24.60 10.93
CA GLU A 250 -4.96 -23.37 10.12
C GLU A 250 -4.92 -23.69 8.62
N GLN A 251 -4.22 -24.74 8.20
CA GLN A 251 -4.24 -25.21 6.80
C GLN A 251 -5.61 -25.72 6.37
N GLN A 252 -6.32 -26.47 7.23
CA GLN A 252 -7.68 -26.93 6.92
C GLN A 252 -8.69 -25.78 6.83
N GLU A 253 -8.49 -24.75 7.64
CA GLU A 253 -9.36 -23.58 7.75
C GLU A 253 -8.94 -22.44 6.80
N GLU A 254 -7.87 -22.61 6.00
CA GLU A 254 -7.31 -21.58 5.11
C GLU A 254 -8.39 -21.02 4.17
N VAL A 255 -9.20 -21.91 3.59
CA VAL A 255 -10.32 -21.55 2.70
C VAL A 255 -11.45 -20.85 3.46
N LEU A 256 -11.70 -21.23 4.71
CA LEU A 256 -12.76 -20.64 5.52
C LEU A 256 -12.41 -19.20 5.92
N PHE A 257 -11.14 -18.95 6.25
CA PHE A 257 -10.64 -17.63 6.65
C PHE A 257 -9.94 -16.87 5.53
N ASP A 258 -10.15 -17.27 4.27
CA ASP A 258 -9.67 -16.53 3.12
C ASP A 258 -10.33 -15.13 3.09
N ARG A 259 -9.50 -14.12 2.85
CA ARG A 259 -9.87 -12.70 2.81
C ARG A 259 -10.10 -12.20 1.38
N GLU A 260 -9.77 -13.01 0.38
CA GLU A 260 -9.90 -12.69 -1.05
C GLU A 260 -11.18 -13.26 -1.68
N LEU A 261 -12.09 -13.79 -0.85
CA LEU A 261 -13.37 -14.33 -1.31
C LEU A 261 -14.20 -13.28 -2.05
N PHE A 262 -14.77 -13.70 -3.17
CA PHE A 262 -15.70 -12.88 -3.94
C PHE A 262 -16.91 -12.49 -3.08
N TYR A 263 -17.18 -11.20 -2.95
CA TYR A 263 -18.18 -10.67 -2.03
C TYR A 263 -19.60 -11.23 -2.28
N ALA A 264 -19.92 -11.69 -3.49
CA ALA A 264 -21.23 -12.28 -3.81
C ALA A 264 -21.46 -13.65 -3.16
N VAL A 265 -20.43 -14.26 -2.56
CA VAL A 265 -20.55 -15.46 -1.72
C VAL A 265 -21.21 -15.13 -0.37
N GLN A 266 -21.23 -13.84 0.01
CA GLN A 266 -21.85 -13.38 1.25
C GLN A 266 -23.37 -13.28 1.09
N THR A 267 -24.11 -13.57 2.16
CA THR A 267 -25.56 -13.39 2.15
C THR A 267 -25.94 -11.91 2.06
N ARG A 268 -27.11 -11.62 1.46
CA ARG A 268 -27.63 -10.25 1.38
C ARG A 268 -27.71 -9.58 2.74
N ASP A 269 -28.14 -10.32 3.77
CA ASP A 269 -28.25 -9.81 5.13
C ASP A 269 -26.90 -9.40 5.71
N ARG A 270 -25.82 -10.18 5.47
CA ARG A 270 -24.46 -9.83 5.91
C ARG A 270 -23.94 -8.58 5.22
N LEU A 271 -24.19 -8.45 3.91
CA LEU A 271 -23.83 -7.24 3.17
C LEU A 271 -24.62 -6.04 3.69
N GLY A 272 -25.91 -6.22 4.02
CA GLY A 272 -26.76 -5.21 4.66
C GLY A 272 -26.20 -4.76 6.01
N MET A 273 -25.90 -5.69 6.92
CA MET A 273 -25.30 -5.39 8.23
C MET A 273 -23.95 -4.66 8.10
N MET A 274 -23.13 -5.04 7.11
CA MET A 274 -21.87 -4.34 6.84
C MET A 274 -22.12 -2.89 6.40
N ILE A 275 -23.08 -2.66 5.50
CA ILE A 275 -23.46 -1.31 5.05
C ILE A 275 -24.01 -0.48 6.21
N GLU A 276 -24.91 -1.03 7.03
CA GLU A 276 -25.47 -0.35 8.21
C GLU A 276 -24.39 -0.01 9.24
N LYS A 277 -23.46 -0.94 9.49
CA LYS A 277 -22.29 -0.69 10.35
C LYS A 277 -21.45 0.46 9.82
N TYR A 278 -21.31 0.58 8.50
CA TYR A 278 -20.59 1.70 7.91
C TYR A 278 -21.35 3.01 8.03
N GLN A 279 -22.62 3.04 7.65
CA GLN A 279 -23.48 4.21 7.76
C GLN A 279 -23.49 4.76 9.20
N SER A 280 -23.70 3.89 10.19
CA SER A 280 -23.65 4.28 11.61
C SER A 280 -22.27 4.76 12.08
N SER A 281 -21.18 4.24 11.51
CA SER A 281 -19.83 4.75 11.79
C SER A 281 -19.60 6.14 11.19
N PHE A 282 -20.25 6.47 10.07
CA PHE A 282 -20.23 7.82 9.51
C PHE A 282 -21.08 8.79 10.34
N ASP A 283 -22.28 8.39 10.75
CA ASP A 283 -23.19 9.22 11.54
C ASP A 283 -22.61 9.58 12.93
N ASN A 284 -21.90 8.64 13.58
CA ASN A 284 -21.28 8.86 14.90
C ASN A 284 -20.02 9.74 14.88
N THR A 285 -19.47 10.10 13.72
CA THR A 285 -18.30 10.99 13.65
C THR A 285 -18.65 12.48 13.73
N GLY A 286 -19.93 12.83 13.93
CA GLY A 286 -20.36 14.23 13.97
C GLY A 286 -20.20 14.94 12.62
N LEU A 287 -20.06 14.17 11.53
CA LEU A 287 -20.16 14.66 10.16
C LEU A 287 -21.64 14.78 9.78
N SER A 288 -22.41 15.54 10.57
CA SER A 288 -23.59 16.19 10.02
C SER A 288 -23.07 17.31 9.10
N SER A 289 -23.36 17.19 7.82
CA SER A 289 -23.41 18.35 6.92
C SER A 289 -24.47 19.33 7.42
#